data_AF-A0A8T5MM11-F1
#
_entry.id   AF-A0A8T5MM11-F1
#
_cell.length_a   1.000
_cell.length_b   1.000
_cell.length_c   1.000
_cell.angle_alpha   90.00
_cell.angle_beta   90.00
_cell.angle_gamma   90.00
#
_symmetry.space_group_name_H-M   'P 1'
#
loop_
_entity.id
_entity.type
_entity.pdbx_description
1 polymer ?
#
loop_
_entity_poly.entity_id
_entity_poly.type
_entity_poly.pdbx_seq_one_letter_code
_entity_poly.pdbx_strand_id
1 'polypeptide(L)'
;MMRVAYLFAIMLMAASLGCTGGKETPLSTKAVATPPPLTYTPPMIDTKEAKALFEIKCSLCHSLDRPTSKKMSYDGWLSTVHRMKSNGAPLTDEEAEIIAAYLAIEYPKEEV
;
A
#
# COMPACT_ATOMS: atom_id res chain seq x y z
N MET A 1 -21.73 -50.24 -3.64
CA MET A 1 -21.44 -51.45 -2.86
C MET A 1 -19.93 -51.60 -2.78
N MET A 2 -19.40 -51.88 -1.58
CA MET A 2 -17.97 -52.04 -1.22
C MET A 2 -17.12 -50.77 -1.40
N ARG A 3 -16.76 -50.02 -0.36
CA ARG A 3 -15.90 -50.46 0.74
C ARG A 3 -16.33 -49.85 2.08
N VAL A 4 -17.12 -50.65 2.79
CA VAL A 4 -17.22 -50.66 4.24
C VAL A 4 -15.86 -51.07 4.82
N ALA A 5 -15.62 -50.68 6.07
CA ALA A 5 -14.57 -51.15 6.97
C ALA A 5 -13.27 -50.35 6.93
N TYR A 6 -13.25 -49.24 7.67
CA TYR A 6 -12.15 -49.00 8.61
C TYR A 6 -12.74 -48.40 9.89
N LEU A 7 -13.52 -49.24 10.58
CA LEU A 7 -13.79 -49.11 12.01
C LEU A 7 -12.46 -49.33 12.73
N PHE A 8 -11.65 -48.29 12.87
CA PHE A 8 -10.53 -48.30 13.78
C PHE A 8 -10.95 -47.62 15.08
N ALA A 9 -11.32 -48.48 16.02
CA ALA A 9 -10.86 -48.43 17.40
C ALA A 9 -10.95 -47.07 18.09
N ILE A 10 -12.10 -46.89 18.72
CA ILE A 10 -12.31 -46.01 19.87
C ILE A 10 -11.43 -46.57 21.01
N MET A 11 -10.31 -45.92 21.33
CA MET A 11 -9.52 -46.27 22.51
C MET A 11 -8.80 -45.05 23.11
N LEU A 12 -9.37 -44.59 24.23
CA LEU A 12 -8.74 -44.12 25.47
C LEU A 12 -7.96 -42.78 25.52
N MET A 13 -8.42 -41.98 26.49
CA MET A 13 -7.64 -41.27 27.51
C MET A 13 -6.54 -40.31 27.05
N ALA A 14 -6.72 -39.03 27.37
CA ALA A 14 -6.23 -38.45 28.63
C ALA A 14 -6.16 -36.94 28.47
N ALA A 15 -6.79 -36.22 29.39
CA ALA A 15 -6.50 -34.82 29.62
C ALA A 15 -5.02 -34.69 30.01
N SER A 16 -4.23 -33.97 29.20
CA SER A 16 -2.95 -33.41 29.61
C SER A 16 -3.03 -31.90 29.52
N LEU A 17 -3.04 -31.28 30.70
CA LEU A 17 -2.63 -29.89 30.88
C LEU A 17 -1.21 -29.76 30.32
N GLY A 18 -1.08 -29.03 29.21
CA GLY A 18 0.20 -28.65 28.63
C GLY A 18 0.27 -27.14 28.53
N CYS A 19 0.89 -26.50 29.52
CA CYS A 19 1.40 -25.13 29.39
C CYS A 19 2.49 -25.12 28.32
N THR A 20 2.19 -24.61 27.13
CA THR A 20 3.23 -24.18 26.19
C THR A 20 3.26 -22.66 26.21
N GLY A 21 4.33 -22.14 26.82
CA GLY A 21 4.67 -20.73 26.77
C GLY A 21 4.86 -20.30 25.33
N GLY A 22 3.86 -19.61 24.78
CA GLY A 22 4.05 -18.73 23.65
C GLY A 22 4.94 -17.59 24.11
N LYS A 23 6.20 -17.58 23.65
CA LYS A 23 6.96 -16.34 23.54
C LYS A 23 6.18 -15.45 22.59
N GLU A 24 5.34 -14.59 23.15
CA GLU A 24 4.87 -13.40 22.48
C GLU A 24 6.13 -12.64 22.11
N THR A 25 6.54 -12.78 20.85
CA THR A 25 7.53 -11.89 20.29
C THR A 25 6.86 -10.53 20.40
N PRO A 26 7.42 -9.56 21.15
CA PRO A 26 6.82 -8.25 21.20
C PRO A 26 6.72 -7.81 19.76
N LEU A 27 5.49 -7.57 19.32
CA LEU A 27 5.20 -6.91 18.06
C LEU A 27 6.02 -5.62 18.14
N SER A 28 7.17 -5.66 17.46
CA SER A 28 8.12 -4.57 17.41
C SER A 28 7.33 -3.43 16.80
N THR A 29 6.87 -2.55 17.68
CA THR A 29 6.23 -1.31 17.29
C THR A 29 7.32 -0.46 16.66
N LYS A 30 7.58 -0.72 15.38
CA LYS A 30 8.14 0.31 14.52
C LYS A 30 6.98 1.17 14.05
N ALA A 31 6.36 1.85 15.02
CA ALA A 31 5.62 3.06 14.78
C ALA A 31 6.63 4.12 14.34
N VAL A 32 6.99 4.12 13.06
CA VAL A 32 7.45 5.31 12.35
C VAL A 32 7.06 5.15 10.88
N ALA A 33 5.90 5.68 10.52
CA ALA A 33 5.61 6.06 9.13
C ALA A 33 4.59 7.21 9.14
N THR A 34 4.85 8.23 9.96
CA THR A 34 4.44 9.56 9.54
C THR A 34 5.41 9.92 8.42
N PRO A 35 4.96 10.09 7.15
CA PRO A 35 5.83 10.75 6.18
C PRO A 35 6.31 12.07 6.82
N PRO A 36 7.56 12.50 6.59
CA PRO A 36 8.00 13.80 7.08
C PRO A 36 6.94 14.84 6.68
N PRO A 37 6.66 15.87 7.50
CA PRO A 37 5.78 16.95 7.09
C PRO A 37 6.40 17.53 5.82
N LEU A 38 5.79 17.20 4.68
CA LEU A 38 6.13 17.77 3.40
C LEU A 38 5.88 19.26 3.63
N THR A 39 6.92 20.06 3.63
CA THR A 39 6.80 21.49 3.89
C THR A 39 6.03 22.10 2.74
N TYR A 40 4.71 22.10 2.82
CA TYR A 40 3.81 22.68 1.85
C TYR A 40 3.89 24.20 1.97
N THR A 41 4.82 24.78 1.23
CA THR A 41 4.85 26.21 0.94
C THR A 41 4.76 26.33 -0.57
N PRO A 42 3.65 26.82 -1.15
CA PRO A 42 3.64 27.16 -2.57
C PRO A 42 4.72 28.24 -2.78
N PRO A 43 5.70 28.07 -3.70
CA PRO A 43 5.59 27.35 -4.97
C PRO A 43 6.67 26.27 -5.23
N MET A 44 7.24 25.60 -4.23
CA MET A 44 8.27 24.58 -4.50
C MET A 44 7.92 23.25 -3.85
N ILE A 45 7.25 22.36 -4.61
CA ILE A 45 7.23 20.93 -4.27
C ILE A 45 8.68 20.44 -4.41
N ASP A 46 9.23 19.82 -3.37
CA ASP A 46 10.46 19.05 -3.51
C ASP A 46 10.15 17.82 -4.37
N THR A 47 10.58 17.83 -5.63
CA THR A 47 10.30 16.76 -6.58
C THR A 47 10.93 15.43 -6.17
N LYS A 48 12.01 15.43 -5.38
CA LYS A 48 12.63 14.20 -4.87
C LYS A 48 11.77 13.56 -3.79
N GLU A 49 11.25 14.35 -2.85
CA GLU A 49 10.35 13.84 -1.82
C GLU A 49 9.01 13.39 -2.42
N ALA A 50 8.45 14.17 -3.34
CA ALA A 50 7.23 13.81 -4.04
C ALA A 50 7.39 12.55 -4.90
N LYS A 51 8.54 12.37 -5.56
CA LYS A 51 8.90 11.14 -6.25
C LYS A 51 8.93 9.94 -5.30
N ALA A 52 9.60 10.08 -4.15
CA ALA A 52 9.69 9.00 -3.18
C ALA A 52 8.30 8.63 -2.64
N LEU A 53 7.45 9.62 -2.37
CA LEU A 53 6.06 9.39 -1.97
C LEU A 53 5.28 8.62 -3.05
N PHE A 54 5.39 9.03 -4.31
CA PHE A 54 4.78 8.33 -5.45
C PHE A 54 5.26 6.87 -5.54
N GLU A 55 6.58 6.64 -5.49
CA GLU A 55 7.15 5.30 -5.61
C GLU A 55 6.72 4.38 -4.45
N ILE A 56 6.69 4.90 -3.21
CA ILE A 56 6.27 4.15 -2.02
C ILE A 56 4.79 3.80 -2.08
N LYS A 57 3.92 4.75 -2.44
CA LYS A 57 2.46 4.57 -2.35
C LYS A 57 1.89 3.84 -3.56
N CYS A 58 2.39 4.12 -4.77
CA CYS A 58 1.79 3.64 -6.02
C CYS A 58 2.33 2.29 -6.48
N SER A 59 3.47 1.82 -5.95
CA SER A 59 4.02 0.49 -6.26
C SER A 59 3.36 -0.66 -5.48
N LEU A 60 2.52 -0.34 -4.48
CA LEU A 60 1.91 -1.33 -3.58
C LEU A 60 0.96 -2.31 -4.29
N CYS A 61 0.37 -1.92 -5.41
CA CYS A 61 -0.67 -2.71 -6.08
C CYS A 61 -0.33 -3.11 -7.53
N HIS A 62 0.51 -2.34 -8.23
CA HIS A 62 0.91 -2.63 -9.61
C HIS A 62 2.21 -1.89 -9.98
N SER A 63 2.82 -2.25 -11.12
CA SER A 63 4.01 -1.54 -11.62
C SER A 63 3.74 -0.05 -11.86
N LEU A 64 4.79 0.76 -11.66
CA LEU A 64 4.79 2.19 -11.95
C LEU A 64 4.86 2.49 -13.46
N ASP A 65 5.19 1.51 -14.31
CA ASP A 65 5.19 1.68 -15.77
C ASP A 65 3.81 2.10 -16.31
N ARG A 66 2.74 1.68 -15.62
CA ARG A 66 1.37 1.98 -16.02
C ARG A 66 1.06 3.49 -15.93
N PRO A 67 1.30 4.19 -14.81
CA PRO A 67 1.20 5.63 -14.79
C PRO A 67 2.31 6.30 -15.62
N THR A 68 3.58 5.93 -15.50
CA THR A 68 4.68 6.69 -16.15
C THR A 68 4.69 6.61 -17.69
N SER A 69 3.91 5.69 -18.28
CA SER A 69 3.65 5.66 -19.74
C SER A 69 2.56 6.61 -20.22
N LYS A 70 1.98 7.42 -19.32
CA LYS A 70 0.93 8.41 -19.63
C LYS A 70 1.47 9.82 -19.47
N LYS A 71 0.81 10.75 -20.13
CA LYS A 71 1.05 12.20 -20.08
C LYS A 71 -0.28 12.90 -19.84
N MET A 72 -0.40 13.67 -18.77
CA MET A 72 -1.66 14.30 -18.37
C MET A 72 -1.41 15.68 -17.74
N SER A 73 -2.45 16.51 -17.70
CA SER A 73 -2.44 17.72 -16.88
C SER A 73 -2.53 17.35 -15.41
N TYR A 74 -2.26 18.32 -14.53
CA TYR A 74 -2.46 18.17 -13.09
C TYR A 74 -3.84 17.61 -12.74
N ASP A 75 -4.93 18.17 -13.29
CA ASP A 75 -6.30 17.70 -13.00
C ASP A 75 -6.52 16.23 -13.43
N GLY A 76 -5.94 15.83 -14.56
CA GLY A 76 -6.01 14.45 -15.05
C GLY A 76 -5.25 13.49 -14.14
N TRP A 77 -4.08 13.93 -13.64
CA TRP A 77 -3.31 13.17 -12.67
C TRP A 77 -4.02 13.08 -11.33
N LEU A 78 -4.56 14.19 -10.82
CA LEU A 78 -5.29 14.24 -9.55
C LEU A 78 -6.51 13.30 -9.56
N SER A 79 -7.29 13.34 -10.64
CA SER A 79 -8.40 12.39 -10.85
C SER A 79 -7.93 10.94 -10.84
N THR A 80 -6.79 10.65 -11.48
CA THR A 80 -6.21 9.30 -11.50
C THR A 80 -5.76 8.84 -10.12
N VAL A 81 -5.07 9.69 -9.36
CA VAL A 81 -4.58 9.38 -8.01
C VAL A 81 -5.75 9.20 -7.04
N HIS A 82 -6.78 10.04 -7.10
CA HIS A 82 -8.01 9.84 -6.30
C HIS A 82 -8.71 8.54 -6.64
N ARG A 83 -8.76 8.14 -7.91
CA ARG A 83 -9.30 6.82 -8.29
C ARG A 83 -8.49 5.68 -7.65
N MET A 84 -7.16 5.79 -7.56
CA MET A 84 -6.34 4.78 -6.88
C MET A 84 -6.59 4.78 -5.37
N LYS A 85 -6.76 5.97 -4.75
CA LYS A 85 -7.20 6.11 -3.36
C LYS A 85 -8.54 5.42 -3.13
N SER A 86 -9.55 5.65 -3.98
CA SER A 86 -10.85 4.95 -3.92
C SER A 86 -10.74 3.44 -4.11
N ASN A 87 -9.72 2.96 -4.82
CA ASN A 87 -9.42 1.53 -4.98
C ASN A 87 -8.64 0.93 -3.80
N GLY A 88 -8.36 1.71 -2.75
CA GLY A 88 -7.72 1.24 -1.52
C GLY A 88 -6.24 1.62 -1.36
N ALA A 89 -5.68 2.48 -2.23
CA ALA A 89 -4.34 3.01 -1.99
C ALA A 89 -4.32 3.86 -0.70
N PRO A 90 -3.36 3.64 0.23
CA PRO A 90 -3.31 4.33 1.52
C PRO A 90 -2.77 5.76 1.36
N LEU A 91 -3.62 6.67 0.87
CA LEU A 91 -3.30 8.06 0.55
C LEU A 91 -4.19 9.04 1.34
N THR A 92 -3.59 10.08 1.89
CA THR A 92 -4.34 11.30 2.30
C THR A 92 -4.69 12.15 1.07
N ASP A 93 -5.55 13.17 1.22
CA ASP A 93 -5.84 14.10 0.11
C ASP A 93 -4.63 14.96 -0.23
N GLU A 94 -3.89 15.42 0.78
CA GLU A 94 -2.64 16.17 0.59
C GLU A 94 -1.56 15.34 -0.13
N GLU A 95 -1.37 14.07 0.25
CA GLU A 95 -0.46 13.17 -0.47
C GLU A 95 -0.90 12.97 -1.93
N ALA A 96 -2.21 12.92 -2.19
CA ALA A 96 -2.74 12.79 -3.55
C ALA A 96 -2.42 14.04 -4.40
N GLU A 97 -2.57 15.23 -3.83
CA GLU A 97 -2.21 16.49 -4.51
C GLU A 97 -0.71 16.56 -4.81
N ILE A 98 0.15 16.15 -3.88
CA ILE A 98 1.62 16.17 -4.04
C ILE A 98 2.05 15.18 -5.13
N ILE A 99 1.51 13.97 -5.13
CA ILE A 99 1.78 12.98 -6.17
C ILE A 99 1.27 13.48 -7.54
N ALA A 100 0.07 14.08 -7.59
CA ALA A 100 -0.47 14.62 -8.82
C ALA A 100 0.38 15.77 -9.39
N ALA A 101 0.88 16.66 -8.52
CA ALA A 101 1.80 17.73 -8.90
C ALA A 101 3.12 17.17 -9.46
N TYR A 102 3.73 16.20 -8.79
CA TYR A 102 4.92 15.50 -9.28
C TYR A 102 4.70 14.87 -10.65
N LEU A 103 3.61 14.12 -10.81
CA LEU A 103 3.29 13.47 -12.09
C LEU A 103 3.02 14.48 -13.21
N ALA A 104 2.45 15.64 -12.90
CA ALA A 104 2.24 16.69 -13.88
C ALA A 104 3.54 17.39 -14.30
N ILE A 105 4.54 17.49 -13.42
CA ILE A 105 5.86 18.04 -13.73
C ILE A 105 6.67 17.06 -14.59
N GLU A 106 6.71 15.79 -14.21
CA GLU A 106 7.53 14.77 -14.91
C GLU A 106 6.85 14.20 -16.16
N TYR A 107 5.52 14.13 -16.17
CA TYR A 107 4.69 13.55 -17.23
C TYR A 107 3.57 14.51 -17.67
N PRO A 108 3.91 15.73 -18.14
CA PRO A 108 2.94 16.75 -18.52
C PRO A 108 2.17 16.33 -19.77
N LYS A 109 0.91 16.78 -19.87
CA LYS A 109 0.15 16.71 -21.13
C LYS A 109 0.97 17.39 -22.24
N GLU A 110 1.08 16.73 -23.39
CA GLU A 110 1.68 17.36 -24.56
C GLU A 110 0.78 18.51 -25.01
N GLU A 111 1.34 19.71 -25.14
CA GLU A 111 0.68 20.81 -25.83
C GLU A 111 0.71 20.51 -27.32
N VAL A 112 -0.47 20.54 -27.95
CA VAL A 112 -0.65 20.37 -29.40
C VAL A 112 -0.53 21.71 -30.07
#